data_AF-A0A7X2ST54-F1
#
_entry.id   AF-A0A7X2ST54-F1
#
_cell.length_a   1.000
_cell.length_b   1.000
_cell.length_c   1.000
_cell.angle_alpha   90.00
_cell.angle_beta   90.00
_cell.angle_gamma   90.00
#
_symmetry.space_group_name_H-M   'P 1'
#
loop_
_entity.id
_entity.type
_entity.pdbx_description
1 polymer ?
#
loop_
_entity_poly.entity_id
_entity_poly.type
_entity_poly.pdbx_seq_one_letter_code
_entity_poly.pdbx_strand_id
1 'polypeptide(L)'
;MEITEIEDRITEIINHDNKDQFIYDFLGVYDFPKATITKLRKGTNNLSKKPDEIFLKNRLYFKKVSGNLMQNFVDIKEKVDQLGSKPRYIIVTDFKNILAEDIKTHDTLDIEFKMLPQKFEFFLAWNGVEKADFDKENPADIRAAERFAKLYDVVIKDNPNATRHGLNLFLIRVLFCLFAEDTGIFKKNLFTNKLKTLTKLDGSDVDDFIRKLFEILDIKKEDRPESTPGWLEDFPYVD
;
A
#
# COMPACT_ATOMS: atom_id res chain seq x y z
N MET A 1 8.10 10.33 -5.70
CA MET A 1 8.01 9.18 -4.78
C MET A 1 7.11 8.21 -5.48
N GLU A 2 7.58 6.98 -5.71
CA GLU A 2 6.77 5.95 -6.35
C GLU A 2 5.56 5.63 -5.45
N ILE A 3 4.44 5.21 -6.03
CA ILE A 3 3.20 4.92 -5.30
C ILE A 3 3.43 3.87 -4.19
N THR A 4 4.23 2.86 -4.50
CA THR A 4 4.61 1.78 -3.58
C THR A 4 5.48 2.27 -2.43
N GLU A 5 6.31 3.30 -2.63
CA GLU A 5 7.05 3.94 -1.53
C GLU A 5 6.10 4.71 -0.60
N ILE A 6 5.07 5.35 -1.14
CA ILE A 6 4.04 6.03 -0.34
C ILE A 6 3.31 5.01 0.54
N GLU A 7 2.84 3.91 -0.05
CA GLU A 7 2.16 2.82 0.67
C GLU A 7 3.04 2.22 1.78
N ASP A 8 4.30 1.91 1.47
CA ASP A 8 5.23 1.32 2.43
C ASP A 8 5.53 2.28 3.60
N ARG A 9 5.77 3.57 3.32
CA ARG A 9 5.97 4.58 4.36
C ARG A 9 4.75 4.76 5.25
N ILE A 10 3.54 4.76 4.68
CA ILE A 10 2.31 4.83 5.49
C ILE A 10 2.18 3.58 6.35
N THR A 11 2.52 2.41 5.82
CA THR A 11 2.53 1.14 6.57
C THR A 11 3.47 1.21 7.78
N GLU A 12 4.68 1.72 7.60
CA GLU A 12 5.62 1.95 8.72
C GLU A 12 5.04 2.91 9.75
N ILE A 13 4.47 4.04 9.30
CA ILE A 13 3.89 5.08 10.18
C ILE A 13 2.73 4.55 11.01
N ILE A 14 1.81 3.77 10.43
CA ILE A 14 0.64 3.26 11.17
C ILE A 14 1.01 2.17 12.18
N ASN A 15 2.15 1.51 11.99
CA ASN A 15 2.67 0.46 12.88
C ASN A 15 3.54 1.04 14.02
N HIS A 16 3.84 2.34 14.02
CA HIS A 16 4.50 2.99 15.14
C HIS A 16 3.57 3.10 16.36
N ASP A 17 4.10 2.81 17.56
CA ASP A 17 3.33 2.93 18.81
C ASP A 17 2.94 4.36 19.17
N ASN A 18 3.70 5.35 18.68
CA ASN A 18 3.50 6.76 19.01
C ASN A 18 2.42 7.42 18.14
N LYS A 19 1.16 7.21 18.53
CA LYS A 19 -0.03 7.79 17.89
C LYS A 19 -0.03 9.33 17.85
N ASP A 20 0.68 10.00 18.76
CA ASP A 20 0.75 11.47 18.77
C ASP A 20 1.66 12.01 17.65
N GLN A 21 2.55 11.18 17.09
CA GLN A 21 3.39 11.56 15.95
C GLN A 21 2.75 11.27 14.60
N PHE A 22 1.77 10.36 14.55
CA PHE A 22 1.12 9.87 13.34
C PHE A 22 0.89 10.96 12.29
N ILE A 23 0.16 12.01 12.64
CA ILE A 23 -0.26 13.02 11.66
C ILE A 23 0.90 13.84 11.11
N TYR A 24 1.96 14.06 11.89
CA TYR A 24 3.15 14.78 11.42
C TYR A 24 3.95 13.94 10.45
N ASP A 25 4.12 12.65 10.75
CA ASP A 25 4.85 11.73 9.89
C ASP A 25 4.04 11.45 8.62
N PHE A 26 2.72 11.32 8.74
CA PHE A 26 1.78 11.16 7.62
C PHE A 26 1.82 12.37 6.67
N LEU A 27 1.80 13.60 7.17
CA LEU A 27 2.01 14.80 6.36
C LEU A 27 3.36 14.79 5.64
N GLY A 28 4.40 14.20 6.24
CA GLY A 28 5.72 14.03 5.64
C GLY A 28 5.76 13.06 4.44
N VAL A 29 4.67 12.35 4.16
CA VAL A 29 4.51 11.52 2.96
C VAL A 29 4.08 12.36 1.74
N TYR A 30 3.33 13.45 1.97
CA TYR A 30 2.67 14.25 0.93
C TYR A 30 3.34 15.60 0.64
N ASP A 31 4.68 15.61 0.53
CA ASP A 31 5.50 16.78 0.15
C ASP A 31 5.34 18.05 1.01
N PHE A 32 4.83 17.93 2.24
CA PHE A 32 4.80 19.06 3.16
C PHE A 32 6.22 19.46 3.57
N PRO A 33 6.59 20.76 3.53
CA PRO A 33 7.93 21.19 3.91
C PRO A 33 8.25 20.80 5.36
N LYS A 34 9.45 20.24 5.60
CA LYS A 34 9.90 19.84 6.95
C LYS A 34 9.79 20.97 7.99
N ALA A 35 10.05 22.21 7.57
CA ALA A 35 9.89 23.38 8.43
C ALA A 35 8.43 23.62 8.86
N THR A 36 7.47 23.38 7.97
CA THR A 36 6.03 23.48 8.26
C THR A 36 5.62 22.43 9.28
N ILE A 37 6.02 21.18 9.07
CA ILE A 37 5.73 20.06 10.00
C ILE A 37 6.36 20.34 11.37
N THR A 38 7.61 20.82 11.40
CA THR A 38 8.31 21.18 12.65
C THR A 38 7.58 22.29 13.41
N LYS A 39 7.12 23.34 12.72
CA LYS A 39 6.33 24.42 13.33
C LYS A 39 4.97 23.94 13.81
N LEU A 40 4.34 23.01 13.09
CA LEU A 40 3.07 22.40 13.49
C LEU A 40 3.23 21.58 14.77
N ARG A 41 4.30 20.78 14.85
CA ARG A 41 4.67 19.98 16.03
C ARG A 41 4.95 20.84 17.26
N LYS A 42 5.50 22.05 17.07
CA LYS A 42 5.69 23.06 18.12
C LYS A 42 4.43 23.89 18.43
N GLY A 43 3.32 23.65 17.72
CA GLY A 43 2.08 24.40 17.86
C GLY A 43 2.04 25.78 17.20
N THR A 44 3.17 26.31 16.72
CA THR A 44 3.24 27.68 16.13
C THR A 44 2.36 27.85 14.91
N ASN A 45 2.18 26.80 14.11
CA ASN A 45 1.32 26.80 12.91
C ASN A 45 -0.03 26.11 13.13
N ASN A 46 -0.34 25.69 14.37
CA ASN A 46 -1.64 25.09 14.69
C ASN A 46 -2.63 26.18 15.06
N LEU A 47 -3.67 26.35 14.24
CA LEU A 47 -4.73 27.32 14.50
C LEU A 47 -5.77 26.81 15.51
N SER A 48 -5.79 25.50 15.82
CA SER A 48 -6.60 24.97 16.92
C SER A 48 -5.84 25.12 18.23
N LYS A 49 -6.58 25.49 19.28
CA LYS A 49 -6.09 25.58 20.67
C LYS A 49 -6.56 24.42 21.54
N LYS A 50 -7.32 23.48 20.95
CA LYS A 50 -7.87 22.33 21.68
C LYS A 50 -6.85 21.19 21.69
N PRO A 51 -6.80 20.39 22.77
CA PRO A 51 -6.00 19.18 22.79
C PRO A 51 -6.46 18.22 21.69
N ASP A 52 -5.53 17.43 21.16
CA ASP A 52 -5.77 16.43 20.11
C ASP A 52 -6.35 16.98 18.78
N GLU A 53 -6.35 18.29 18.60
CA GLU A 53 -6.79 18.96 17.37
C GLU A 53 -5.63 19.69 16.69
N ILE A 54 -5.55 19.54 15.37
CA ILE A 54 -4.62 20.27 14.51
C ILE A 54 -5.40 20.94 13.39
N PHE A 55 -5.27 22.26 13.28
CA PHE A 55 -5.80 23.00 12.13
C PHE A 55 -4.68 23.74 11.41
N LEU A 56 -4.31 23.24 10.24
CA LEU A 56 -3.37 23.86 9.31
C LEU A 56 -4.16 24.54 8.19
N LYS A 57 -4.12 25.88 8.16
CA LYS A 57 -4.89 26.73 7.24
C LYS A 57 -4.81 26.24 5.78
N ASN A 58 -5.96 26.14 5.11
CA ASN A 58 -6.12 25.66 3.72
C ASN A 58 -5.61 24.24 3.43
N ARG A 59 -5.19 23.47 4.43
CA ARG A 59 -4.54 22.16 4.22
C ARG A 59 -5.26 21.03 4.94
N LEU A 60 -5.40 21.13 6.26
CA LEU A 60 -5.84 20.00 7.08
C LEU A 60 -6.57 20.50 8.34
N TYR A 61 -7.69 19.86 8.66
CA TYR A 61 -8.22 19.78 10.02
C TYR A 61 -8.14 18.33 10.48
N PHE A 62 -7.35 18.05 11.51
CA PHE A 62 -7.17 16.72 12.09
C PHE A 62 -7.64 16.70 13.54
N LYS A 63 -8.31 15.61 13.94
CA LYS A 63 -8.64 15.36 15.35
C LYS A 63 -8.49 13.90 15.72
N LYS A 64 -7.77 13.64 16.80
CA LYS A 64 -7.75 12.34 17.48
C LYS A 64 -8.90 12.31 18.50
N VAL A 65 -9.63 11.19 18.56
CA VAL A 65 -10.78 11.03 19.44
C VAL A 65 -10.76 9.69 20.18
N SER A 66 -11.40 9.65 21.35
CA SER A 66 -11.59 8.43 22.15
C SER A 66 -13.07 8.02 22.28
N GLY A 67 -13.98 8.80 21.67
CA GLY A 67 -15.43 8.63 21.76
C GLY A 67 -16.08 8.36 20.40
N ASN A 68 -17.34 8.76 20.23
CA ASN A 68 -18.08 8.55 18.99
C ASN A 68 -17.40 9.28 17.80
N LEU A 69 -16.81 8.49 16.90
CA LEU A 69 -16.03 8.96 15.77
C LEU A 69 -16.88 9.78 14.78
N MET A 70 -18.05 9.26 14.42
CA MET A 70 -18.99 9.90 13.49
C MET A 70 -19.49 11.25 14.01
N GLN A 71 -19.89 11.32 15.29
CA GLN A 71 -20.35 12.57 15.88
C GLN A 71 -19.25 13.64 15.85
N ASN A 72 -18.03 13.28 16.25
CA ASN A 72 -16.90 14.21 16.20
C ASN A 72 -16.60 14.69 14.77
N PHE A 73 -16.76 13.81 13.78
CA PHE A 73 -16.58 14.17 12.38
C PHE A 73 -17.63 15.19 11.92
N VAL A 74 -18.91 14.96 12.23
CA VAL A 74 -20.01 15.90 11.93
C VAL A 74 -19.78 17.26 12.61
N ASP A 75 -19.44 17.27 13.90
CA ASP A 75 -19.18 18.51 14.65
C ASP A 75 -18.04 19.33 14.04
N ILE A 76 -16.97 18.67 13.58
CA ILE A 76 -15.84 19.33 12.93
C ILE A 76 -16.25 19.86 11.56
N LYS A 77 -17.03 19.10 10.78
CA LYS A 77 -17.52 19.52 9.47
C LYS A 77 -18.35 20.79 9.58
N GLU A 78 -19.32 20.83 10.49
CA GLU A 78 -20.13 22.03 10.76
C GLU A 78 -19.27 23.23 11.15
N LYS A 79 -18.26 23.01 12.00
CA LYS A 79 -17.30 24.05 12.38
C LYS A 79 -16.50 24.55 11.17
N VAL A 80 -16.02 23.65 10.32
CA VAL A 80 -15.25 23.96 9.11
C VAL A 80 -16.10 24.74 8.11
N ASP A 81 -17.39 24.43 7.97
CA ASP A 81 -18.29 25.14 7.07
C ASP A 81 -18.50 26.60 7.45
N GLN A 82 -18.32 26.95 8.72
CA GLN A 82 -18.38 28.32 9.23
C GLN A 82 -17.04 29.07 9.10
N LEU A 83 -15.94 28.40 8.69
CA LEU A 83 -14.64 29.05 8.50
C LEU A 83 -14.57 29.76 7.15
N GLY A 84 -14.05 30.99 7.14
CA GLY A 84 -13.78 31.72 5.90
C GLY A 84 -12.68 31.11 5.02
N SER A 85 -11.90 30.17 5.55
CA SER A 85 -10.83 29.45 4.86
C SER A 85 -10.91 27.98 5.24
N LYS A 86 -11.39 27.17 4.30
CA LYS A 86 -11.62 25.73 4.50
C LYS A 86 -10.32 24.94 4.27
N PRO A 87 -10.02 23.92 5.08
CA PRO A 87 -8.92 22.99 4.82
C PRO A 87 -9.21 22.17 3.56
N ARG A 88 -8.17 21.59 2.94
CA ARG A 88 -8.39 20.60 1.86
C ARG A 88 -9.03 19.33 2.40
N TYR A 89 -8.54 18.82 3.54
CA TYR A 89 -9.10 17.62 4.17
C TYR A 89 -9.52 17.85 5.60
N ILE A 90 -10.59 17.15 6.00
CA ILE A 90 -10.92 16.86 7.40
C ILE A 90 -10.52 15.40 7.65
N ILE A 91 -9.86 15.12 8.78
CA ILE A 91 -9.49 13.77 9.20
C ILE A 91 -9.83 13.62 10.69
N VAL A 92 -10.55 12.55 11.03
CA VAL A 92 -10.85 12.18 12.42
C VAL A 92 -10.53 10.71 12.61
N THR A 93 -9.85 10.35 13.70
CA THR A 93 -9.49 8.96 13.96
C THR A 93 -9.46 8.63 15.46
N ASP A 94 -9.88 7.42 15.79
CA ASP A 94 -9.68 6.78 17.10
C ASP A 94 -8.56 5.71 17.06
N PHE A 95 -7.80 5.67 15.95
CA PHE A 95 -6.78 4.68 15.61
C PHE A 95 -7.28 3.23 15.51
N LYS A 96 -8.59 3.01 15.51
CA LYS A 96 -9.24 1.77 15.05
C LYS A 96 -9.83 1.98 13.66
N ASN A 97 -10.48 3.12 13.46
CA ASN A 97 -11.03 3.60 12.20
C ASN A 97 -10.53 5.02 11.91
N ILE A 98 -10.64 5.43 10.65
CA ILE A 98 -10.33 6.78 10.19
C ILE A 98 -11.44 7.24 9.26
N LEU A 99 -11.99 8.41 9.58
CA LEU A 99 -12.91 9.15 8.74
C LEU A 99 -12.17 10.31 8.11
N ALA A 100 -12.32 10.50 6.80
CA ALA A 100 -11.82 11.67 6.12
C ALA A 100 -12.82 12.20 5.09
N GLU A 101 -12.76 13.50 4.83
CA GLU A 101 -13.45 14.13 3.72
C GLU A 101 -12.50 15.10 3.01
N ASP A 102 -12.53 15.01 1.69
CA ASP A 102 -11.99 16.02 0.82
C ASP A 102 -13.02 17.13 0.64
N ILE A 103 -12.76 18.31 1.20
CA ILE A 103 -13.72 19.41 1.21
C ILE A 103 -13.92 20.02 -0.17
N LYS A 104 -12.97 19.84 -1.09
CA LYS A 104 -13.09 20.37 -2.46
C LYS A 104 -13.95 19.45 -3.33
N THR A 105 -13.81 18.14 -3.20
CA THR A 105 -14.53 17.17 -4.04
C THR A 105 -15.76 16.56 -3.37
N HIS A 106 -15.91 16.75 -2.06
CA HIS A 106 -16.89 16.08 -1.19
C HIS A 106 -16.78 14.55 -1.18
N ASP A 107 -15.63 14.02 -1.61
CA ASP A 107 -15.32 12.60 -1.48
C ASP A 107 -15.02 12.25 -0.03
N THR A 108 -15.44 11.07 0.40
CA THR A 108 -15.30 10.62 1.79
C THR A 108 -14.58 9.29 1.89
N LEU A 109 -13.92 9.08 3.03
CA LEU A 109 -13.22 7.86 3.37
C LEU A 109 -13.70 7.40 4.75
N ASP A 110 -14.17 6.17 4.84
CA ASP A 110 -14.52 5.48 6.09
C ASP A 110 -13.95 4.06 6.03
N ILE A 111 -12.87 3.84 6.77
CA ILE A 111 -12.12 2.59 6.73
C ILE A 111 -11.52 2.26 8.11
N GLU A 112 -11.19 0.99 8.30
CA GLU A 112 -10.29 0.59 9.39
C GLU A 112 -8.93 1.30 9.24
N PHE A 113 -8.35 1.76 10.34
CA PHE A 113 -7.10 2.51 10.35
C PHE A 113 -5.95 1.73 9.68
N LYS A 114 -5.91 0.41 9.85
CA LYS A 114 -4.92 -0.49 9.23
C LYS A 114 -4.96 -0.52 7.70
N MET A 115 -6.08 -0.09 7.10
CA MET A 115 -6.29 -0.08 5.66
C MET A 115 -5.81 1.21 5.00
N LEU A 116 -5.40 2.21 5.79
CA LEU A 116 -4.94 3.52 5.30
C LEU A 116 -3.83 3.44 4.23
N PRO A 117 -2.82 2.54 4.31
CA PRO A 117 -1.81 2.41 3.26
C PRO A 117 -2.40 2.13 1.88
N GLN A 118 -3.49 1.35 1.81
CA GLN A 118 -4.13 0.97 0.55
C GLN A 118 -5.02 2.07 -0.05
N LYS A 119 -5.25 3.14 0.71
CA LYS A 119 -6.08 4.30 0.38
C LYS A 119 -5.31 5.61 0.36
N PHE A 120 -3.98 5.53 0.18
CA PHE A 120 -3.09 6.69 0.12
C PHE A 120 -3.51 7.69 -0.98
N GLU A 121 -4.12 7.18 -2.06
CA GLU A 121 -4.53 7.94 -3.24
C GLU A 121 -5.56 9.02 -2.91
N PHE A 122 -6.37 8.80 -1.86
CA PHE A 122 -7.37 9.76 -1.38
C PHE A 122 -6.76 11.12 -1.02
N PHE A 123 -5.48 11.13 -0.60
CA PHE A 123 -4.77 12.32 -0.11
C PHE A 123 -3.80 12.93 -1.13
N LEU A 124 -3.72 12.40 -2.35
CA LEU A 124 -2.78 12.86 -3.38
C LEU A 124 -3.01 14.30 -3.84
N ALA A 125 -4.18 14.89 -3.58
CA ALA A 125 -4.42 16.27 -3.92
C ALA A 125 -3.53 17.24 -3.11
N TRP A 126 -2.92 16.79 -2.01
CA TRP A 126 -1.84 17.54 -1.35
C TRP A 126 -0.58 17.68 -2.22
N ASN A 127 -0.28 16.69 -3.06
CA ASN A 127 0.83 16.69 -4.02
C ASN A 127 0.40 17.26 -5.39
N GLY A 128 -0.84 17.73 -5.51
CA GLY A 128 -1.38 18.34 -6.73
C GLY A 128 -1.97 17.34 -7.74
N VAL A 129 -2.10 16.06 -7.39
CA VAL A 129 -2.76 15.05 -8.22
C VAL A 129 -4.20 14.86 -7.72
N GLU A 130 -5.18 15.26 -8.53
CA GLU A 130 -6.59 15.06 -8.21
C GLU A 130 -7.01 13.61 -8.50
N LYS A 131 -7.95 13.07 -7.72
CA LYS A 131 -8.42 11.67 -7.85
C LYS A 131 -8.86 11.32 -9.28
N ALA A 132 -9.55 12.24 -9.95
CA ALA A 132 -10.02 12.03 -11.32
C ALA A 132 -8.87 11.91 -12.35
N ASP A 133 -7.69 12.45 -12.06
CA ASP A 133 -6.51 12.26 -12.92
C ASP A 133 -5.79 10.96 -12.59
N PHE A 134 -5.77 10.55 -11.31
CA PHE A 134 -5.24 9.27 -10.88
C PHE A 134 -6.05 8.08 -11.42
N ASP A 135 -7.39 8.16 -11.37
CA ASP A 135 -8.29 7.09 -11.84
C ASP A 135 -8.29 6.91 -13.37
N LYS A 136 -7.73 7.85 -14.15
CA LYS A 136 -7.54 7.67 -15.60
C LYS A 136 -6.46 6.63 -15.90
N GLU A 137 -5.51 6.47 -15.00
CA GLU A 137 -4.53 5.40 -15.07
C GLU A 137 -5.07 4.21 -14.26
N ASN A 138 -4.91 2.96 -14.71
CA ASN A 138 -5.38 1.82 -13.91
C ASN A 138 -4.48 1.68 -12.66
N PRO A 139 -4.92 2.07 -11.45
CA PRO A 139 -4.02 2.19 -10.31
C PRO A 139 -3.51 0.84 -9.83
N ALA A 140 -4.28 -0.22 -10.06
CA ALA A 140 -3.87 -1.58 -9.75
C ALA A 140 -2.70 -2.03 -10.62
N ASP A 141 -2.74 -1.71 -11.92
CA ASP A 141 -1.67 -2.06 -12.86
C ASP A 141 -0.39 -1.29 -12.53
N ILE A 142 -0.49 0.00 -12.18
CA ILE A 142 0.66 0.80 -11.77
C ILE A 142 1.28 0.24 -10.49
N ARG A 143 0.48 -0.04 -9.46
CA ARG A 143 0.96 -0.65 -8.20
C ARG A 143 1.65 -1.97 -8.47
N ALA A 144 1.07 -2.83 -9.31
CA ALA A 144 1.66 -4.11 -9.67
C ALA A 144 3.01 -3.92 -10.38
N ALA A 145 3.08 -3.03 -11.37
CA ALA A 145 4.31 -2.74 -12.12
C ALA A 145 5.43 -2.22 -11.21
N GLU A 146 5.13 -1.28 -10.31
CA GLU A 146 6.10 -0.76 -9.35
C GLU A 146 6.58 -1.82 -8.35
N ARG A 147 5.68 -2.70 -7.85
CA ARG A 147 6.08 -3.81 -6.97
C ARG A 147 7.03 -4.78 -7.69
N PHE A 148 6.79 -5.05 -8.97
CA PHE A 148 7.69 -5.86 -9.79
C PHE A 148 9.05 -5.17 -10.04
N ALA A 149 9.07 -3.86 -10.25
CA ALA A 149 10.31 -3.10 -10.37
C ALA A 149 11.13 -3.16 -9.07
N LYS A 150 10.47 -2.99 -7.91
CA LYS A 150 11.11 -3.12 -6.60
C LYS A 150 11.66 -4.53 -6.35
N LEU A 151 10.92 -5.57 -6.77
CA LEU A 151 11.41 -6.95 -6.72
C LEU A 151 12.67 -7.13 -7.58
N TYR A 152 12.67 -6.61 -8.81
CA TYR A 152 13.83 -6.66 -9.70
C TYR A 152 15.07 -6.01 -9.08
N ASP A 153 14.92 -4.80 -8.54
CA ASP A 153 16.01 -4.03 -7.96
C ASP A 153 16.64 -4.75 -6.76
N VAL A 154 15.82 -5.32 -5.88
CA VAL A 154 16.30 -6.10 -4.72
C VAL A 154 17.00 -7.37 -5.18
N VAL A 155 16.41 -8.14 -6.10
CA VAL A 155 17.00 -9.39 -6.56
C VAL A 155 18.33 -9.15 -7.27
N ILE A 156 18.47 -8.09 -8.08
CA ILE A 156 19.76 -7.71 -8.69
C ILE A 156 20.80 -7.36 -7.65
N LYS A 157 20.42 -6.51 -6.69
CA LYS A 157 21.32 -6.02 -5.65
C LYS A 157 21.89 -7.18 -4.83
N ASP A 158 21.05 -8.15 -4.48
CA ASP A 158 21.43 -9.29 -3.64
C ASP A 158 22.11 -10.42 -4.43
N ASN A 159 22.00 -10.41 -5.77
CA ASN A 159 22.60 -11.41 -6.66
C ASN A 159 23.49 -10.76 -7.74
N PRO A 160 24.65 -10.17 -7.37
CA PRO A 160 25.48 -9.39 -8.28
C PRO A 160 26.06 -10.19 -9.46
N ASN A 161 26.11 -11.53 -9.34
CA ASN A 161 26.58 -12.43 -10.39
C ASN A 161 25.47 -12.93 -11.33
N ALA A 162 24.20 -12.59 -11.06
CA ALA A 162 23.09 -13.02 -11.90
C ALA A 162 23.12 -12.30 -13.25
N THR A 163 22.83 -13.04 -14.33
CA THR A 163 22.74 -12.44 -15.66
C THR A 163 21.42 -11.67 -15.79
N ARG A 164 21.44 -10.53 -16.50
CA ARG A 164 20.21 -9.79 -16.83
C ARG A 164 19.18 -10.67 -17.53
N HIS A 165 19.65 -11.55 -18.42
CA HIS A 165 18.77 -12.49 -19.12
C HIS A 165 18.08 -13.47 -18.16
N GLY A 166 18.83 -14.10 -17.26
CA GLY A 166 18.27 -15.03 -16.28
C GLY A 166 17.26 -14.37 -15.34
N LEU A 167 17.55 -13.14 -14.89
CA LEU A 167 16.65 -12.35 -14.05
C LEU A 167 15.35 -11.97 -14.75
N ASN A 168 15.45 -11.52 -16.01
CA ASN A 168 14.27 -11.19 -16.81
C ASN A 168 13.40 -12.43 -17.02
N LEU A 169 14.02 -13.58 -17.32
CA LEU A 169 13.30 -14.84 -17.48
C LEU A 169 12.63 -15.28 -16.18
N PHE A 170 13.32 -15.14 -15.03
CA PHE A 170 12.76 -15.41 -13.71
C PHE A 170 11.51 -14.56 -13.45
N LEU A 171 11.58 -13.24 -13.64
CA LEU A 171 10.44 -12.35 -13.41
C LEU A 171 9.27 -12.61 -14.35
N ILE A 172 9.53 -12.89 -15.63
CA ILE A 172 8.48 -13.24 -16.60
C ILE A 172 7.78 -14.52 -16.16
N ARG A 173 8.52 -15.53 -15.68
CA ARG A 173 7.93 -16.78 -15.18
C ARG A 173 7.10 -16.57 -13.91
N VAL A 174 7.55 -15.71 -12.99
CA VAL A 174 6.76 -15.34 -11.80
C VAL A 174 5.48 -14.61 -12.21
N LEU A 175 5.57 -13.63 -13.11
CA LEU A 175 4.42 -12.90 -13.62
C LEU A 175 3.43 -13.82 -14.32
N PHE A 176 3.93 -14.76 -15.14
CA PHE A 176 3.12 -15.80 -15.75
C PHE A 176 2.39 -16.63 -14.69
N CYS A 177 3.05 -17.07 -13.62
CA CYS A 177 2.40 -17.87 -12.58
C CYS A 177 1.25 -17.14 -11.88
N LEU A 178 1.41 -15.84 -11.61
CA LEU A 178 0.36 -14.99 -11.04
C LEU A 178 -0.80 -14.80 -12.04
N PHE A 179 -0.48 -14.53 -13.30
CA PHE A 179 -1.51 -14.41 -14.35
C PHE A 179 -2.25 -15.73 -14.60
N ALA A 180 -1.54 -16.85 -14.55
CA ALA A 180 -2.07 -18.18 -14.82
C ALA A 180 -3.13 -18.60 -13.80
N GLU A 181 -2.94 -18.26 -12.52
CA GLU A 181 -3.94 -18.55 -11.47
C GLU A 181 -5.18 -17.67 -11.52
N ASP A 182 -5.11 -16.49 -12.15
CA ASP A 182 -6.25 -15.59 -12.34
C ASP A 182 -7.02 -15.85 -13.64
N THR A 183 -6.37 -16.40 -14.66
CA THR A 183 -6.97 -16.68 -15.97
C THR A 183 -7.49 -18.10 -16.15
N GLY A 184 -7.25 -18.97 -15.17
CA GLY A 184 -7.72 -20.37 -15.19
C GLY A 184 -6.77 -21.35 -15.87
N ILE A 185 -5.55 -20.92 -16.22
CA ILE A 185 -4.46 -21.83 -16.62
C ILE A 185 -4.08 -22.70 -15.41
N PHE A 186 -3.91 -22.07 -14.24
CA PHE A 186 -3.80 -22.77 -12.96
C PHE A 186 -5.17 -22.76 -12.26
N LYS A 187 -5.35 -23.67 -11.29
CA LYS A 187 -6.46 -23.54 -10.34
C LYS A 187 -6.35 -22.18 -9.63
N LYS A 188 -7.50 -21.56 -9.32
CA LYS A 188 -7.54 -20.24 -8.67
C LYS A 188 -6.67 -20.20 -7.40
N ASN A 189 -5.81 -19.19 -7.30
CA ASN A 189 -4.86 -18.98 -6.20
C ASN A 189 -3.88 -20.16 -5.95
N LEU A 190 -3.68 -21.07 -6.90
CA LEU A 190 -2.83 -22.26 -6.68
C LEU A 190 -1.38 -21.87 -6.36
N PHE A 191 -0.78 -20.99 -7.17
CA PHE A 191 0.60 -20.58 -6.98
C PHE A 191 0.76 -19.81 -5.67
N THR A 192 -0.08 -18.78 -5.45
CA THR A 192 -0.04 -17.96 -4.24
C THR A 192 -0.24 -18.78 -2.97
N ASN A 193 -1.19 -19.71 -2.96
CA ASN A 193 -1.46 -20.53 -1.77
C ASN A 193 -0.34 -21.53 -1.50
N LYS A 194 0.17 -22.22 -2.53
CA LYS A 194 1.27 -23.19 -2.37
C LYS A 194 2.52 -22.47 -1.87
N LEU A 195 2.86 -21.31 -2.42
CA LEU A 195 3.97 -20.48 -1.94
C LEU A 195 3.78 -20.16 -0.45
N LYS A 196 2.65 -19.55 -0.06
CA LYS A 196 2.39 -19.16 1.34
C LYS A 196 2.37 -20.31 2.34
N THR A 197 2.01 -21.52 1.91
CA THR A 197 1.81 -22.67 2.81
C THR A 197 2.99 -23.62 2.85
N LEU A 198 3.85 -23.60 1.83
CA LEU A 198 4.98 -24.52 1.68
C LEU A 198 6.34 -23.85 1.82
N THR A 199 6.40 -22.52 1.99
CA THR A 199 7.63 -21.80 2.31
C THR A 199 7.56 -21.18 3.69
N LYS A 200 8.73 -20.90 4.26
CA LYS A 200 8.86 -20.22 5.55
C LYS A 200 8.59 -18.73 5.41
N LEU A 201 8.12 -18.14 6.51
CA LEU A 201 7.88 -16.69 6.61
C LEU A 201 9.14 -15.84 6.41
N ASP A 202 10.32 -16.39 6.70
CA ASP A 202 11.60 -15.72 6.50
C ASP A 202 12.11 -15.79 5.05
N GLY A 203 11.41 -16.52 4.18
CA GLY A 203 11.74 -16.66 2.76
C GLY A 203 12.95 -17.54 2.45
N SER A 204 13.56 -18.19 3.46
CA SER A 204 14.82 -18.92 3.32
C SER A 204 14.79 -20.16 2.40
N ASP A 205 13.60 -20.62 2.02
CA ASP A 205 13.35 -21.77 1.15
C ASP A 205 12.51 -21.44 -0.10
N VAL A 206 12.29 -20.14 -0.38
CA VAL A 206 11.51 -19.69 -1.55
C VAL A 206 12.22 -20.01 -2.86
N ASP A 207 13.55 -19.96 -2.89
CA ASP A 207 14.35 -20.28 -4.08
C ASP A 207 14.18 -21.74 -4.52
N ASP A 208 14.22 -22.68 -3.57
CA ASP A 208 14.02 -24.10 -3.85
C ASP A 208 12.58 -24.41 -4.29
N PHE A 209 11.58 -23.76 -3.68
CA PHE A 209 10.19 -23.85 -4.12
C PHE A 209 10.02 -23.40 -5.58
N ILE A 210 10.51 -22.19 -5.91
CA ILE A 210 10.36 -21.62 -7.24
C ILE A 210 11.11 -22.46 -8.28
N ARG A 211 12.32 -22.93 -7.95
CA ARG A 211 13.11 -23.79 -8.84
C ARG A 211 12.36 -25.07 -9.21
N LYS A 212 11.87 -25.82 -8.21
CA LYS A 212 11.11 -27.06 -8.44
C LYS A 212 9.83 -26.82 -9.24
N LEU A 213 9.14 -25.71 -8.97
CA LEU A 213 7.96 -25.34 -9.72
C LEU A 213 8.31 -25.09 -11.20
N PHE A 214 9.31 -24.25 -11.47
CA PHE A 214 9.71 -23.93 -12.85
C PHE A 214 10.23 -25.14 -13.61
N GLU A 215 10.92 -26.07 -12.95
CA GLU A 215 11.31 -27.35 -13.55
C GLU A 215 10.09 -28.19 -13.97
N ILE A 216 9.07 -28.30 -13.10
CA ILE A 216 7.88 -29.12 -13.40
C ILE A 216 6.94 -28.50 -14.44
N LEU A 217 6.88 -27.18 -14.52
CA LEU A 217 6.08 -26.51 -15.57
C LEU A 217 6.60 -26.84 -16.98
N ASP A 218 7.89 -27.12 -17.11
CA ASP A 218 8.58 -27.46 -18.38
C ASP A 218 8.50 -28.96 -18.74
N ILE A 219 7.82 -29.77 -17.91
CA ILE A 219 7.72 -31.23 -18.10
C ILE A 219 6.26 -31.63 -18.25
N LYS A 220 5.94 -32.28 -19.38
CA LYS A 220 4.63 -32.89 -19.64
C LYS A 220 4.24 -33.84 -18.54
N LYS A 221 2.96 -33.87 -18.16
CA LYS A 221 2.50 -34.62 -16.98
C LYS A 221 2.86 -36.10 -17.03
N GLU A 222 2.76 -36.70 -18.22
CA GLU A 222 3.11 -38.09 -18.50
C GLU A 222 4.62 -38.39 -18.39
N ASP A 223 5.49 -37.38 -18.53
CA ASP A 223 6.95 -37.50 -18.51
C ASP A 223 7.55 -37.11 -17.16
N ARG A 224 6.73 -36.75 -16.16
CA ARG A 224 7.20 -36.33 -14.83
C ARG A 224 7.78 -37.52 -14.06
N PRO A 225 8.90 -37.34 -13.33
CA PRO A 225 9.46 -38.40 -12.49
C PRO A 225 8.47 -38.90 -11.44
N GLU A 226 8.47 -40.21 -11.13
CA GLU A 226 7.64 -40.76 -10.04
C GLU A 226 7.95 -40.13 -8.67
N SER A 227 9.16 -39.59 -8.49
CA SER A 227 9.57 -38.86 -7.29
C SER A 227 9.02 -37.43 -7.21
N THR A 228 8.19 -37.00 -8.16
CA THR A 228 7.62 -35.64 -8.18
C THR A 228 6.76 -35.42 -6.93
N PRO A 229 7.05 -34.38 -6.12
CA PRO A 229 6.24 -34.06 -4.95
C PRO A 229 4.77 -33.85 -5.31
N GLY A 230 3.85 -34.48 -4.56
CA GLY A 230 2.42 -34.41 -4.86
C GLY A 230 1.81 -33.00 -4.91
N TRP A 231 2.46 -32.01 -4.29
CA TRP A 231 2.00 -30.61 -4.38
C TRP A 231 2.23 -29.96 -5.74
N LEU A 232 3.13 -30.53 -6.57
CA LEU A 232 3.44 -30.08 -7.92
C LEU A 232 2.49 -30.67 -8.99
N GLU A 233 1.77 -31.75 -8.66
CA GLU A 233 0.84 -32.43 -9.57
C GLU A 233 -0.33 -31.55 -10.05
N ASP A 234 -0.73 -30.61 -9.19
CA ASP A 234 -1.79 -29.65 -9.50
C ASP A 234 -1.40 -28.65 -10.60
N PHE A 235 -0.10 -28.45 -10.87
CA PHE A 235 0.37 -27.55 -11.90
C PHE A 235 0.37 -28.22 -13.29
N PRO A 236 -0.10 -27.52 -14.34
CA PRO A 236 -0.09 -28.04 -15.70
C PRO A 236 1.32 -28.06 -16.31
N TYR A 237 1.45 -28.63 -17.49
CA TYR A 237 2.58 -28.36 -18.39
C TYR A 237 2.35 -27.02 -19.11
N VAL A 238 3.42 -26.27 -19.33
CA VAL A 238 3.43 -24.99 -20.01
C VAL A 238 4.53 -25.05 -21.07
N ASP A 239 4.13 -24.93 -22.33
CA ASP A 239 5.03 -24.91 -23.49
C ASP A 239 5.67 -23.53 -23.71
#